data_AF-A0A7V8JSW3-F1
#
_entry.id   AF-A0A7V8JSW3-F1
#
_cell.length_a   1.000
_cell.length_b   1.000
_cell.length_c   1.000
_cell.angle_alpha   90.00
_cell.angle_beta   90.00
_cell.angle_gamma   90.00
#
_symmetry.space_group_name_H-M   'P 1'
#
loop_
_entity.id
_entity.type
_entity.pdbx_description
1 polymer ?
#
loop_
_entity_poly.entity_id
_entity_poly.type
_entity_poly.pdbx_seq_one_letter_code
_entity_poly.pdbx_strand_id
1 'polypeptide(L)'
;MSGADPIPTGLARKLPLSWDYNRPAPLEGPLVDNCFEGWDGLAMIEDPSRGLRLQMHTTDRSGYALMYRPPGLGYFCLEPITHPIDAFHLPQRPGLIDLAPGEDMVLLTRFSVCEIDQARG
;
A
#
# COMPACT_ATOMS: atom_id res chain seq x y z
N MET A 1 -7.93 11.50 -3.00
CA MET A 1 -7.60 12.47 -1.93
C MET A 1 -8.58 12.29 -0.79
N SER A 2 -8.16 12.44 0.47
CA SER A 2 -9.06 12.43 1.63
C SER A 2 -9.72 13.80 1.84
N GLY A 3 -10.96 13.78 2.33
CA GLY A 3 -11.70 14.93 2.82
C GLY A 3 -11.31 15.30 4.26
N ALA A 4 -12.16 16.10 4.91
CA ALA A 4 -11.94 16.54 6.30
C ALA A 4 -12.20 15.42 7.34
N ASP A 5 -12.82 14.31 6.93
CA ASP A 5 -13.34 13.21 7.74
C ASP A 5 -12.69 11.84 7.39
N PRO A 6 -11.39 11.83 7.10
CA PRO A 6 -10.66 10.77 6.37
C PRO A 6 -11.33 10.03 5.19
N ILE A 7 -12.51 10.43 4.71
CA ILE A 7 -13.18 9.75 3.60
C ILE A 7 -12.66 10.25 2.24
N PRO A 8 -12.48 9.39 1.23
CA PRO A 8 -12.07 9.84 -0.10
C PRO A 8 -13.10 10.77 -0.74
N THR A 9 -12.65 11.90 -1.27
CA THR A 9 -13.48 12.81 -2.10
C THR A 9 -13.46 12.44 -3.58
N GLY A 10 -12.58 11.52 -3.97
CA GLY A 10 -12.46 11.01 -5.34
C GLY A 10 -11.06 10.48 -5.68
N LEU A 11 -10.97 9.85 -6.86
CA LEU A 11 -9.73 9.34 -7.43
C LEU A 11 -8.88 10.49 -7.97
N ALA A 12 -7.61 10.54 -7.56
CA ALA A 12 -6.63 11.49 -8.08
C ALA A 12 -5.63 10.77 -8.99
N ARG A 13 -5.51 11.22 -10.24
CA ARG A 13 -4.53 10.66 -11.21
C ARG A 13 -3.15 11.31 -11.13
N LYS A 14 -3.07 12.52 -10.55
CA LYS A 14 -1.82 13.24 -10.34
C LYS A 14 -1.46 13.12 -8.87
N LEU A 15 -0.38 12.40 -8.58
CA LEU A 15 0.15 12.24 -7.24
C LEU A 15 1.15 13.35 -6.92
N PRO A 16 1.22 13.84 -5.68
CA PRO A 16 2.40 14.53 -5.19
C PRO A 16 3.64 13.67 -5.41
N LEU A 17 4.78 14.27 -5.76
CA LEU A 17 6.03 13.52 -6.00
C LEU A 17 6.44 12.67 -4.80
N SER A 18 6.21 13.16 -3.57
CA SER A 18 6.52 12.45 -2.32
C SER A 18 5.57 11.29 -2.00
N TRP A 19 4.58 11.02 -2.86
CA TRP A 19 3.61 9.93 -2.77
C TRP A 19 3.77 8.93 -3.95
N ASP A 20 4.67 9.20 -4.90
CA ASP A 20 4.90 8.33 -6.06
C ASP A 20 5.99 7.29 -5.75
N TYR A 21 5.54 6.10 -5.33
CA TYR A 21 6.40 4.94 -5.05
C TYR A 21 6.50 3.95 -6.23
N ASN A 22 6.14 4.35 -7.46
CA ASN A 22 6.44 3.53 -8.65
C ASN A 22 7.94 3.42 -8.94
N ARG A 23 8.75 4.18 -8.20
CA ARG A 23 10.22 4.16 -8.20
C ARG A 23 10.66 4.17 -6.73
N PRO A 24 11.87 3.68 -6.41
CA PRO A 24 12.41 3.81 -5.06
C PRO A 24 12.37 5.28 -4.60
N ALA A 25 11.78 5.51 -3.43
CA ALA A 25 11.61 6.83 -2.84
C ALA A 25 11.76 6.75 -1.30
N PRO A 26 12.26 7.82 -0.67
CA PRO A 26 12.42 7.87 0.78
C PRO A 26 11.07 7.79 1.53
N LEU A 27 11.12 7.23 2.74
CA LEU A 27 9.99 7.20 3.66
C LEU A 27 9.90 8.50 4.50
N GLU A 28 10.92 9.36 4.44
CA GLU A 28 10.83 10.71 4.98
C GLU A 28 9.94 11.58 4.10
N GLY A 29 8.98 12.29 4.71
CA GLY A 29 8.14 13.23 3.97
C GLY A 29 6.89 13.65 4.73
N PRO A 30 5.96 14.35 4.04
CA PRO A 30 4.66 14.69 4.60
C PRO A 30 3.83 13.43 4.83
N LEU A 31 2.77 13.59 5.62
CA LEU A 31 1.76 12.55 5.86
C LEU A 31 1.31 11.93 4.53
N VAL A 32 1.32 10.61 4.49
CA VAL A 32 0.53 9.81 3.56
C VAL A 32 -0.46 9.03 4.41
N ASP A 33 -1.73 9.09 4.06
CA ASP A 33 -2.79 8.29 4.71
C ASP A 33 -3.88 8.00 3.67
N ASN A 34 -3.49 7.24 2.65
CA ASN A 34 -4.28 7.13 1.43
C ASN A 34 -4.18 5.76 0.78
N CYS A 35 -5.30 5.34 0.18
CA CYS A 35 -5.37 4.21 -0.71
C CYS A 35 -4.81 4.57 -2.08
N PHE A 36 -3.94 3.71 -2.59
CA PHE A 36 -3.44 3.68 -3.96
C PHE A 36 -4.18 2.59 -4.74
N GLU A 37 -4.48 2.86 -6.01
CA GLU A 37 -5.12 1.93 -6.94
C GLU A 37 -4.14 1.58 -8.07
N GLY A 38 -4.32 0.41 -8.68
CA GLY A 38 -3.47 -0.09 -9.77
C GLY A 38 -2.19 -0.75 -9.29
N TRP A 39 -2.13 -1.06 -7.99
CA TRP A 39 -0.99 -1.76 -7.39
C TRP A 39 -0.94 -3.21 -7.90
N ASP A 40 0.22 -3.64 -8.38
CA ASP A 40 0.43 -4.99 -8.91
C ASP A 40 0.56 -6.07 -7.81
N GLY A 41 0.58 -5.66 -6.53
CA GLY A 41 0.70 -6.54 -5.37
C GLY A 41 2.14 -6.74 -4.92
N LEU A 42 3.10 -6.08 -5.56
CA LEU A 42 4.52 -6.14 -5.20
C LEU A 42 4.97 -4.85 -4.54
N ALA A 43 5.64 -4.95 -3.40
CA ALA A 43 6.34 -3.83 -2.81
C ALA A 43 7.74 -4.23 -2.39
N MET A 44 8.66 -3.27 -2.51
CA MET A 44 10.04 -3.40 -2.08
C MET A 44 10.36 -2.34 -1.05
N ILE A 45 10.81 -2.76 0.11
CA ILE A 45 11.19 -1.90 1.22
C ILE A 45 12.65 -2.18 1.53
N GLU A 46 13.49 -1.15 1.47
CA GLU A 46 14.92 -1.28 1.74
C GLU A 46 15.27 -0.47 2.99
N ASP A 47 16.05 -1.10 3.87
CA ASP A 47 16.74 -0.43 4.97
C ASP A 47 18.25 -0.56 4.74
N PRO A 48 18.87 0.38 3.99
CA PRO A 48 20.29 0.37 3.72
C PRO A 48 21.15 0.43 4.99
N SER A 49 20.65 1.04 6.07
CA SER A 49 21.37 1.13 7.34
C SER A 49 21.54 -0.24 8.01
N ARG A 50 20.61 -1.16 7.74
CA ARG A 50 20.66 -2.56 8.18
C ARG A 50 21.17 -3.52 7.10
N GLY A 51 21.36 -3.04 5.86
CA GLY A 51 21.69 -3.88 4.71
C GLY A 51 20.58 -4.89 4.38
N LEU A 52 19.31 -4.56 4.65
CA LEU A 52 18.18 -5.46 4.48
C LEU A 52 17.21 -4.96 3.41
N ARG A 53 16.62 -5.91 2.69
CA ARG A 53 15.52 -5.72 1.78
C ARG A 53 14.38 -6.64 2.17
N LEU A 54 13.19 -6.06 2.29
CA LEU A 54 11.92 -6.77 2.47
C LEU A 54 11.14 -6.68 1.16
N GLN A 55 10.87 -7.82 0.55
CA GLN A 55 9.91 -7.95 -0.54
C GLN A 55 8.57 -8.42 0.02
N MET A 56 7.53 -7.71 -0.35
CA MET A 56 6.14 -8.04 -0.04
C MET A 56 5.43 -8.42 -1.34
N HIS A 57 4.69 -9.53 -1.34
CA HIS A 57 3.96 -10.02 -2.50
C HIS A 57 2.57 -10.53 -2.12
N THR A 58 1.54 -9.90 -2.67
CA THR A 58 0.14 -10.31 -2.56
C THR A 58 -0.30 -10.91 -3.90
N THR A 59 -0.56 -12.22 -3.95
CA THR A 59 -0.62 -12.98 -5.21
C THR A 59 -2.01 -13.05 -5.86
N ASP A 60 -3.07 -12.97 -5.05
CA ASP A 60 -4.40 -13.41 -5.51
C ASP A 60 -5.41 -12.27 -5.64
N ARG A 61 -5.14 -11.13 -4.96
CA ARG A 61 -6.04 -9.99 -4.81
C ARG A 61 -5.26 -8.68 -4.71
N SER A 62 -4.46 -8.38 -5.73
CA SER A 62 -3.80 -7.09 -5.89
C SER A 62 -4.74 -6.07 -6.57
N GLY A 63 -4.38 -4.79 -6.49
CA GLY A 63 -5.15 -3.69 -7.06
C GLY A 63 -5.21 -2.48 -6.16
N TYR A 64 -5.24 -2.67 -4.83
CA TYR A 64 -5.29 -1.60 -3.85
C TYR A 64 -4.27 -1.79 -2.73
N ALA A 65 -3.69 -0.68 -2.28
CA ALA A 65 -2.84 -0.64 -1.10
C ALA A 65 -3.12 0.62 -0.28
N LEU A 66 -3.31 0.50 1.03
CA LEU A 66 -3.30 1.65 1.93
C LEU A 66 -1.86 1.91 2.38
N MET A 67 -1.39 3.15 2.24
CA MET A 67 -0.14 3.60 2.82
C MET A 67 -0.41 4.61 3.91
N TYR A 68 0.07 4.32 5.12
CA TYR A 68 0.13 5.25 6.22
C TYR A 68 1.60 5.58 6.54
N ARG A 69 1.98 6.84 6.41
CA ARG A 69 3.35 7.33 6.63
C ARG A 69 3.30 8.66 7.37
N PRO A 70 3.32 8.65 8.71
CA PRO A 70 3.29 9.87 9.51
C PRO A 70 4.63 10.62 9.45
N PRO A 71 4.62 11.96 9.43
CA PRO A 71 5.85 12.75 9.39
C PRO A 71 6.64 12.60 10.69
N GLY A 72 7.95 12.38 10.57
CA GLY A 72 8.88 12.41 11.70
C GLY A 72 8.88 11.16 12.60
N LEU A 73 8.15 10.10 12.24
CA LEU A 73 8.17 8.83 12.98
C LEU A 73 8.96 7.77 12.21
N GLY A 74 9.60 6.87 12.95
CA GLY A 74 10.43 5.79 12.40
C GLY A 74 9.64 4.56 11.91
N TYR A 75 8.37 4.72 11.56
CA TYR A 75 7.51 3.64 11.09
C TYR A 75 6.52 4.12 10.04
N PHE A 76 6.00 3.15 9.28
CA PHE A 76 4.93 3.32 8.30
C PHE A 76 4.12 2.01 8.24
N CYS A 77 2.93 2.06 7.65
CA CYS A 77 2.13 0.89 7.32
C CYS A 77 1.92 0.83 5.81
N LEU A 78 2.11 -0.35 5.23
CA LEU A 78 1.70 -0.67 3.86
C LEU A 78 0.78 -1.87 3.93
N GLU A 79 -0.49 -1.66 3.60
CA GLU A 79 -1.56 -2.60 3.86
C GLU A 79 -2.19 -3.05 2.53
N PRO A 80 -2.12 -4.34 2.18
CA PRO A 80 -2.90 -4.91 1.10
C PRO A 80 -4.36 -4.87 1.49
N ILE A 81 -5.17 -4.25 0.66
CA ILE A 81 -6.62 -4.22 0.83
C ILE A 81 -7.26 -4.65 -0.49
N THR A 82 -8.47 -5.20 -0.42
CA THR A 82 -9.16 -5.70 -1.62
C THR A 82 -9.99 -4.63 -2.31
N HIS A 83 -10.27 -3.52 -1.64
CA HIS A 83 -11.20 -2.48 -2.08
C HIS A 83 -10.68 -1.08 -1.72
N PRO A 84 -11.13 0.00 -2.39
CA PRO A 84 -10.82 1.35 -1.96
C PRO A 84 -11.49 1.70 -0.63
N ILE A 85 -11.03 2.77 0.01
CA ILE A 85 -11.68 3.29 1.22
C ILE A 85 -13.12 3.68 0.88
N ASP A 86 -14.02 3.32 1.79
CA ASP A 86 -15.46 3.61 1.70
C ASP A 86 -16.21 2.88 0.57
N ALA A 87 -15.70 1.73 0.09
CA ALA A 87 -16.27 0.98 -1.03
C ALA A 87 -17.76 0.62 -0.92
N PHE A 88 -18.30 0.46 0.30
CA PHE A 88 -19.73 0.17 0.51
C PHE A 88 -20.66 1.30 0.02
N HIS A 89 -20.19 2.54 0.05
CA HIS A 89 -20.95 3.72 -0.40
C HIS A 89 -20.69 4.07 -1.87
N LEU A 90 -19.77 3.36 -2.54
CA LEU A 90 -19.48 3.58 -3.95
C LEU A 90 -20.43 2.77 -4.85
N PRO A 91 -20.82 3.33 -6.02
CA PRO A 91 -21.48 2.55 -7.05
C PRO A 91 -20.63 1.32 -7.41
N GLN A 92 -21.29 0.18 -7.65
CA GLN A 92 -20.66 -1.09 -8.03
C GLN A 92 -19.76 -1.74 -6.97
N ARG A 93 -19.55 -1.11 -5.80
CA ARG A 93 -18.84 -1.71 -4.65
C ARG A 93 -17.50 -2.35 -5.03
N PRO A 94 -16.60 -1.59 -5.69
CA PRO A 94 -15.39 -2.15 -6.28
C PRO A 94 -14.54 -2.87 -5.23
N GLY A 95 -14.06 -4.07 -5.56
CA GLY A 95 -13.17 -4.84 -4.69
C GLY A 95 -13.81 -5.49 -3.46
N LEU A 96 -15.08 -5.18 -3.16
CA LEU A 96 -15.84 -5.92 -2.17
C LEU A 96 -16.16 -7.33 -2.69
N ILE A 97 -16.13 -8.29 -1.77
CA ILE A 97 -16.40 -9.70 -2.05
C ILE A 97 -17.58 -10.09 -1.15
N ASP A 98 -18.71 -10.36 -1.77
CA ASP A 98 -19.89 -10.87 -1.07
C ASP A 98 -19.68 -12.37 -0.79
N LEU A 99 -19.80 -12.77 0.48
CA LEU A 99 -19.72 -14.16 0.91
C LEU A 99 -21.09 -14.63 1.39
N ALA A 100 -21.61 -15.69 0.77
CA ALA A 100 -22.79 -16.41 1.24
C ALA A 100 -22.45 -17.28 2.46
N PRO A 101 -23.46 -17.77 3.21
CA PRO A 101 -23.21 -18.69 4.32
C PRO A 101 -22.43 -19.93 3.87
N GLY A 102 -21.28 -20.18 4.51
CA GLY A 102 -20.39 -21.30 4.20
C GLY A 102 -19.31 -20.98 3.15
N GLU A 103 -19.24 -19.76 2.63
CA GLU A 103 -18.15 -19.30 1.77
C GLU A 103 -17.04 -18.63 2.58
N ASP A 104 -15.80 -18.79 2.09
CA ASP A 104 -14.60 -18.21 2.69
C ASP A 104 -13.88 -17.30 1.68
N MET A 105 -13.17 -16.30 2.20
CA MET A 105 -12.21 -15.50 1.44
C MET A 105 -10.82 -15.65 2.05
N VAL A 106 -9.81 -15.83 1.20
CA VAL A 106 -8.40 -15.82 1.59
C VAL A 106 -7.70 -14.67 0.91
N LEU A 107 -6.92 -13.92 1.68
CA LEU A 107 -5.93 -12.96 1.20
C LEU A 107 -4.57 -13.41 1.70
N LEU A 108 -3.68 -13.79 0.78
CA LEU A 108 -2.33 -14.22 1.11
C LEU A 108 -1.33 -13.13 0.73
N THR A 109 -0.52 -12.73 1.72
CA THR A 109 0.63 -11.86 1.52
C THR A 109 1.87 -12.56 2.05
N ARG A 110 2.89 -12.67 1.20
CA ARG A 110 4.20 -13.20 1.57
C ARG A 110 5.18 -12.06 1.79
N PHE A 111 5.97 -12.20 2.85
CA PHE A 111 7.11 -11.35 3.13
C PHE A 111 8.38 -12.19 3.02
N SER A 112 9.30 -11.74 2.16
CA SER A 112 10.62 -12.34 1.98
C SER A 112 11.68 -11.31 2.33
N VAL A 113 12.66 -11.70 3.15
CA VAL A 113 13.76 -10.83 3.56
C VAL A 113 15.05 -11.33 2.94
N CYS A 114 15.85 -10.44 2.37
CA CYS A 114 17.21 -10.74 1.94
C CYS A 114 18.18 -9.62 2.33
N GLU A 115 19.47 -9.95 2.32
CA GLU A 115 20.54 -8.97 2.44
C GLU A 115 20.68 -8.20 1.13
N ILE A 116 21.05 -6.92 1.23
CA ILE A 116 21.44 -6.10 0.10
C ILE A 116 22.96 -6.09 0.06
N ASP A 117 23.55 -6.45 -1.08
CA ASP A 117 24.98 -6.27 -1.31
C ASP A 117 25.32 -4.79 -1.13
N GLN A 118 26.00 -4.45 -0.03
CA GLN A 118 26.63 -3.15 0.14
C GLN A 118 27.66 -3.05 -0.98
N ALA A 119 27.42 -2.19 -1.97
CA ALA A 119 28.46 -1.82 -2.92
C ALA A 119 29.68 -1.39 -2.09
N ARG A 120 30.78 -2.14 -2.21
CA ARG A 120 32.07 -1.71 -1.66
C ARG A 120 32.34 -0.33 -2.26
N GLY A 121 32.43 0.67 -1.39
CA GLY A 121 32.72 2.05 -1.76
C GLY A 121 34.03 2.22 -2.51
#